data_AF-A0A381VDL1-F1
#
_entry.id   AF-A0A381VDL1-F1
#
_cell.length_a   1.000
_cell.length_b   1.000
_cell.length_c   1.000
_cell.angle_alpha   90.00
_cell.angle_beta   90.00
_cell.angle_gamma   90.00
#
_symmetry.space_group_name_H-M   'P 1'
#
loop_
_entity.id
_entity.type
_entity.pdbx_description
1 polymer ?
#
loop_
_entity_poly.entity_id
_entity_poly.type
_entity_poly.pdbx_seq_one_letter_code
_entity_poly.pdbx_strand_id
1 'polypeptide(L)'
;MLAMVTSMTVVFLSISQRERASVTVVSDQVSAKLMAETATASALSEVVGQMVAAQDPLAYDLSVSTNYLNRFGFVPGRVSPTNVSYVYPNGRALAPDDLLINLANLHELARPPVFVDTNALGWRPNQYVPAKEFRFYLDLNRNRAHEPSGLQVVTNWQGRPVPAPSGQFATDYFIGDPEWIGQLEYPAFAHSPTNRFIGRYAYMILPTGRSLDINHIHNQAREPMNPRLDNPTGRGNQYLYMRNQGVGSWELNMAGFLRQLNPIQWRYYYDWIFRPINARGLDLPRAEYWAFSDARDIMMHRYYGSRRNLSGMIPALGLPQSEAPRLGYNLIDDYSDGPLVLNSTPTLDSEDGLRVDPVIAPWPGAENPRRFTDVQQLLTFQPYAEKPERANNFVSRLRQAMNVEPKSITVRKRLDSYDRRTYYRLLSQMGVDSEPALRGKLNINHANDWFT
;
A
#
# COMPACT_ATOMS: atom_id res chain seq x y z
N MET A 1 0.01 43.33 -48.86
CA MET A 1 -0.63 43.85 -47.63
C MET A 1 -1.43 42.75 -46.91
N LEU A 2 -2.41 42.09 -47.56
CA LEU A 2 -3.21 41.00 -46.96
C LEU A 2 -2.37 39.85 -46.36
N ALA A 3 -1.34 39.38 -47.06
CA ALA A 3 -0.46 38.30 -46.61
C ALA A 3 0.36 38.60 -45.34
N MET A 4 0.65 39.89 -45.07
CA MET A 4 1.36 40.32 -43.86
C MET A 4 0.40 40.42 -42.66
N VAL A 5 -0.83 40.87 -42.92
CA VAL A 5 -1.87 40.91 -41.88
C VAL A 5 -2.27 39.49 -41.47
N THR A 6 -2.43 38.57 -42.42
CA THR A 6 -2.75 37.17 -42.10
C THR A 6 -1.61 36.48 -41.35
N SER A 7 -0.35 36.71 -41.72
CA SER A 7 0.79 36.11 -41.02
C SER A 7 0.94 36.64 -39.58
N MET A 8 0.85 37.97 -39.37
CA MET A 8 0.86 38.54 -38.01
C MET A 8 -0.32 38.01 -37.19
N THR A 9 -1.51 37.91 -37.76
CA THR A 9 -2.70 37.39 -37.04
C THR A 9 -2.49 35.96 -36.57
N VAL A 10 -1.92 35.09 -37.42
CA VAL A 10 -1.61 33.70 -37.05
C VAL A 10 -0.54 33.62 -35.96
N VAL A 11 0.49 34.47 -36.02
CA VAL A 11 1.54 34.54 -35.00
C VAL A 11 0.98 35.05 -33.65
N PHE A 12 0.16 36.10 -33.66
CA PHE A 12 -0.47 36.59 -32.42
C PHE A 12 -1.40 35.54 -31.81
N LEU A 13 -2.18 34.84 -32.63
CA LEU A 13 -3.06 33.78 -32.15
C LEU A 13 -2.26 32.62 -31.55
N SER A 14 -1.18 32.19 -32.19
CA SER A 14 -0.36 31.08 -31.69
C SER A 14 0.37 31.44 -30.39
N ILE A 15 0.91 32.67 -30.28
CA ILE A 15 1.51 33.17 -29.04
C ILE A 15 0.44 33.26 -27.94
N SER A 16 -0.74 33.83 -28.22
CA SER A 16 -1.82 33.96 -27.24
C SER A 16 -2.32 32.61 -26.73
N GLN A 17 -2.43 31.61 -27.61
CA GLN A 17 -2.79 30.25 -27.23
C GLN A 17 -1.72 29.60 -26.35
N ARG A 18 -0.43 29.76 -26.70
CA ARG A 18 0.69 29.26 -25.90
C ARG A 18 0.74 29.90 -24.52
N GLU A 19 0.62 31.22 -24.43
CA GLU A 19 0.63 31.94 -23.16
C GLU A 19 -0.57 31.55 -22.28
N ARG A 20 -1.77 31.45 -22.87
CA ARG A 20 -2.95 30.97 -22.14
C ARG A 20 -2.75 29.55 -21.61
N ALA A 21 -2.18 28.65 -22.41
CA ALA A 21 -1.89 27.28 -21.98
C ALA A 21 -0.85 27.26 -20.84
N SER A 22 0.20 28.08 -20.94
CA SER A 22 1.21 28.24 -19.90
C SER A 22 0.62 28.74 -18.58
N VAL A 23 -0.18 29.82 -18.63
CA VAL A 23 -0.87 30.38 -17.46
C VAL A 23 -1.82 29.37 -16.82
N THR A 24 -2.55 28.61 -17.63
CA THR A 24 -3.45 27.55 -17.14
C THR A 24 -2.67 26.48 -16.37
N VAL A 25 -1.55 25.99 -16.93
CA VAL A 25 -0.71 24.98 -16.27
C VAL A 25 -0.14 25.51 -14.96
N VAL A 26 0.35 26.75 -14.93
CA VAL A 26 0.88 27.36 -13.69
C VAL A 26 -0.22 27.50 -12.63
N SER A 27 -1.41 27.97 -13.03
CA SER A 27 -2.57 28.07 -12.13
C SER A 27 -3.00 26.71 -11.56
N ASP A 28 -3.03 25.67 -12.39
CA ASP A 28 -3.38 24.31 -11.99
C ASP A 28 -2.34 23.73 -11.03
N GLN A 29 -1.04 23.98 -11.28
CA GLN A 29 0.04 23.55 -10.39
C GLN A 29 -0.01 24.23 -9.03
N VAL A 30 -0.26 25.55 -9.01
CA VAL A 30 -0.43 26.31 -7.77
C VAL A 30 -1.64 25.76 -6.99
N SER A 31 -2.78 25.60 -7.66
CA SER A 31 -4.00 25.05 -7.05
C SER A 31 -3.77 23.64 -6.50
N ALA A 32 -3.09 22.77 -7.26
CA ALA A 32 -2.74 21.43 -6.81
C ALA A 32 -1.81 21.45 -5.58
N LYS A 33 -0.83 22.36 -5.53
CA LYS A 33 0.06 22.53 -4.39
C LYS A 33 -0.71 22.98 -3.14
N LEU A 34 -1.58 23.98 -3.26
CA LEU A 34 -2.45 24.44 -2.16
C LEU A 34 -3.39 23.33 -1.67
N MET A 35 -3.97 22.54 -2.58
CA MET A 35 -4.79 21.38 -2.21
C MET A 35 -3.98 20.30 -1.49
N ALA A 36 -2.73 20.07 -1.90
CA ALA A 36 -1.84 19.14 -1.22
C ALA A 36 -1.47 19.62 0.21
N GLU A 37 -1.17 20.91 0.38
CA GLU A 37 -0.92 21.52 1.70
C GLU A 37 -2.18 21.49 2.60
N THR A 38 -3.36 21.66 2.01
CA THR A 38 -4.63 21.51 2.74
C THR A 38 -4.85 20.05 3.16
N ALA A 39 -4.50 19.09 2.29
CA ALA A 39 -4.60 17.67 2.59
C ALA A 39 -3.67 17.26 3.73
N THR A 40 -2.43 17.77 3.76
CA THR A 40 -1.48 17.48 4.84
C THR A 40 -1.96 18.07 6.16
N ALA A 41 -2.43 19.33 6.18
CA ALA A 41 -3.00 19.94 7.38
C ALA A 41 -4.22 19.15 7.90
N SER A 42 -5.10 18.71 6.99
CA SER A 42 -6.28 17.90 7.35
C SER A 42 -5.89 16.54 7.90
N ALA A 43 -4.91 15.88 7.29
CA ALA A 43 -4.39 14.59 7.77
C ALA A 43 -3.75 14.71 9.16
N LEU A 44 -2.95 15.75 9.40
CA LEU A 44 -2.35 16.02 10.71
C LEU A 44 -3.42 16.30 11.77
N SER A 45 -4.45 17.08 11.41
CA SER A 45 -5.59 17.34 12.30
C SER A 45 -6.33 16.06 12.69
N GLU A 46 -6.55 15.15 11.74
CA GLU A 46 -7.18 13.85 12.00
C GLU A 46 -6.36 13.01 13.00
N VAL A 47 -5.04 12.91 12.78
CA VAL A 47 -4.15 12.14 13.68
C VAL A 47 -4.12 12.72 15.08
N VAL A 48 -3.94 14.05 15.20
CA VAL A 48 -3.93 14.73 16.50
C VAL A 48 -5.30 14.58 17.18
N GLY A 49 -6.39 14.68 16.42
CA GLY A 49 -7.75 14.48 16.92
C GLY A 49 -7.94 13.09 17.53
N GLN A 50 -7.42 12.04 16.88
CA GLN A 50 -7.46 10.67 17.39
C GLN A 50 -6.63 10.51 18.67
N MET A 51 -5.41 11.04 18.70
CA MET A 51 -4.54 11.00 19.89
C MET A 51 -5.18 11.71 21.09
N VAL A 52 -5.79 12.87 20.87
CA VAL A 52 -6.48 13.65 21.92
C VAL A 52 -7.74 12.93 22.39
N ALA A 53 -8.55 12.38 21.48
CA ALA A 53 -9.78 11.67 21.81
C ALA A 53 -9.52 10.37 22.60
N ALA A 54 -8.47 9.63 22.23
CA ALA A 54 -8.06 8.42 22.92
C ALA A 54 -7.19 8.67 24.17
N GLN A 55 -6.73 9.91 24.37
CA GLN A 55 -5.73 10.27 25.38
C GLN A 55 -4.46 9.42 25.32
N ASP A 56 -4.05 9.01 24.11
CA ASP A 56 -2.91 8.13 23.86
C ASP A 56 -2.10 8.67 22.67
N PRO A 57 -0.82 9.06 22.87
CA PRO A 57 0.04 9.52 21.77
C PRO A 57 0.35 8.42 20.74
N LEU A 58 0.09 7.14 21.06
CA LEU A 58 0.23 6.00 20.15
C LEU A 58 -1.08 5.63 19.46
N ALA A 59 -2.18 6.36 19.69
CA ALA A 59 -3.46 6.15 19.03
C ALA A 59 -3.49 6.75 17.61
N TYR A 60 -2.56 6.31 16.78
CA TYR A 60 -2.58 6.50 15.33
C TYR A 60 -2.58 5.15 14.64
N ASP A 61 -3.33 5.07 13.55
CA ASP A 61 -3.44 3.90 12.67
C ASP A 61 -3.61 4.38 11.23
N LEU A 62 -3.70 3.44 10.27
CA LEU A 62 -4.08 3.74 8.91
C LEU A 62 -5.41 4.49 8.89
N SER A 63 -5.44 5.63 8.21
CA SER A 63 -6.67 6.36 7.97
C SER A 63 -6.66 6.96 6.57
N VAL A 64 -7.85 7.28 6.08
CA VAL A 64 -8.05 7.88 4.75
C VAL A 64 -9.03 9.02 4.87
N SER A 65 -8.97 9.97 3.94
CA SER A 65 -9.98 11.01 3.84
C SER A 65 -11.36 10.40 3.59
N THR A 66 -12.37 10.85 4.34
CA THR A 66 -13.77 10.43 4.17
C THR A 66 -14.66 11.65 4.06
N ASN A 67 -15.77 11.53 3.34
CA ASN A 67 -16.76 12.59 3.27
C ASN A 67 -17.76 12.48 4.42
N TYR A 68 -18.28 13.64 4.83
CA TYR A 68 -19.45 13.66 5.70
C TYR A 68 -20.71 13.34 4.90
N LEU A 69 -21.46 12.35 5.37
CA LEU A 69 -22.80 12.02 4.89
C LEU A 69 -23.72 11.71 6.07
N ASN A 70 -24.96 12.19 6.00
CA ASN A 70 -26.01 11.80 6.91
C ASN A 70 -26.35 10.33 6.71
N ARG A 71 -25.96 9.48 7.68
CA ARG A 71 -26.22 8.03 7.67
C ARG A 71 -27.72 7.69 7.66
N PHE A 72 -28.56 8.60 8.14
CA PHE A 72 -30.02 8.41 8.11
C PHE A 72 -30.66 8.82 6.78
N GLY A 73 -29.89 9.34 5.83
CA GLY A 73 -30.39 9.81 4.53
C GLY A 73 -30.77 11.30 4.52
N PHE A 74 -31.04 11.82 3.33
CA PHE A 74 -31.40 13.21 3.12
C PHE A 74 -32.83 13.51 3.59
N VAL A 75 -33.02 14.61 4.30
CA VAL A 75 -34.33 15.10 4.74
C VAL A 75 -34.79 16.25 3.83
N PRO A 76 -35.90 16.11 3.08
CA PRO A 76 -36.43 17.16 2.21
C PRO A 76 -36.65 18.50 2.90
N GLY A 77 -36.42 19.60 2.18
CA GLY A 77 -36.70 20.97 2.64
C GLY A 77 -35.80 21.49 3.78
N ARG A 78 -34.85 20.70 4.28
CA ARG A 78 -33.95 21.09 5.37
C ARG A 78 -32.61 21.58 4.82
N VAL A 79 -32.35 22.88 4.99
CA VAL A 79 -31.06 23.52 4.67
C VAL A 79 -30.16 23.44 5.90
N SER A 80 -29.17 22.54 5.87
CA SER A 80 -28.22 22.36 6.96
C SER A 80 -26.97 21.63 6.48
N PRO A 81 -25.76 22.03 6.91
CA PRO A 81 -24.52 21.29 6.64
C PRO A 81 -24.55 19.82 7.06
N THR A 82 -25.38 19.47 8.05
CA THR A 82 -25.52 18.10 8.56
C THR A 82 -26.50 17.25 7.75
N ASN A 83 -27.26 17.85 6.82
CA ASN A 83 -28.26 17.20 5.99
C ASN A 83 -27.75 16.99 4.56
N VAL A 84 -26.69 16.20 4.42
CA VAL A 84 -26.06 15.86 3.15
C VAL A 84 -26.14 14.36 2.92
N SER A 85 -26.79 13.91 1.85
CA SER A 85 -26.79 12.52 1.41
C SER A 85 -27.25 12.45 -0.05
N TYR A 86 -26.79 11.44 -0.80
CA TYR A 86 -27.24 11.21 -2.19
C TYR A 86 -28.45 10.27 -2.29
N VAL A 87 -29.00 9.86 -1.14
CA VAL A 87 -30.19 9.02 -1.04
C VAL A 87 -31.09 9.48 0.11
N TYR A 88 -32.38 9.25 -0.04
CA TYR A 88 -33.36 9.33 1.06
C TYR A 88 -33.14 8.20 2.09
N PRO A 89 -33.77 8.27 3.27
CA PRO A 89 -33.68 7.21 4.29
C PRO A 89 -34.07 5.81 3.81
N ASN A 90 -34.92 5.73 2.78
CA ASN A 90 -35.36 4.49 2.14
C ASN A 90 -34.40 3.98 1.04
N GLY A 91 -33.24 4.64 0.85
CA GLY A 91 -32.25 4.30 -0.18
C GLY A 91 -32.61 4.76 -1.59
N ARG A 92 -33.75 5.44 -1.81
CA ARG A 92 -34.10 5.99 -3.12
C ARG A 92 -33.21 7.20 -3.45
N ALA A 93 -32.92 7.37 -4.73
CA ALA A 93 -32.23 8.56 -5.24
C ALA A 93 -33.06 9.82 -4.99
N LEU A 94 -32.37 10.95 -4.80
CA LEU A 94 -33.01 12.24 -4.57
C LEU A 94 -33.79 12.72 -5.79
N ALA A 95 -34.90 13.42 -5.55
CA ALA A 95 -35.57 14.22 -6.57
C ALA A 95 -34.65 15.39 -7.01
N PRO A 96 -34.83 15.92 -8.24
CA PRO A 96 -33.99 17.00 -8.76
C PRO A 96 -33.91 18.24 -7.84
N ASP A 97 -35.04 18.65 -7.26
CA ASP A 97 -35.08 19.82 -6.36
C ASP A 97 -34.35 19.56 -5.04
N ASP A 98 -34.51 18.37 -4.47
CA ASP A 98 -33.81 17.96 -3.25
C ASP A 98 -32.31 17.78 -3.49
N LEU A 99 -31.91 17.38 -4.70
CA LEU A 99 -30.49 17.34 -5.08
C LEU A 99 -29.87 18.74 -5.05
N LEU A 100 -30.59 19.78 -5.50
CA LEU A 100 -30.10 21.16 -5.42
C LEU A 100 -29.91 21.63 -3.98
N ILE A 101 -30.85 21.28 -3.09
CA ILE A 101 -30.72 21.57 -1.65
C ILE A 101 -29.53 20.79 -1.07
N ASN A 102 -29.36 19.52 -1.43
CA ASN A 102 -28.21 18.72 -1.02
C ASN A 102 -26.88 19.36 -1.46
N LEU A 103 -26.82 19.90 -2.69
CA LEU A 103 -25.65 20.62 -3.17
C LEU A 103 -25.39 21.90 -2.36
N ALA A 104 -26.43 22.66 -2.03
CA ALA A 104 -26.29 23.84 -1.18
C ALA A 104 -25.86 23.50 0.27
N ASN A 105 -26.18 22.28 0.75
CA ASN A 105 -25.78 21.80 2.06
C ASN A 105 -24.32 21.31 2.12
N LEU A 106 -23.61 21.19 0.99
CA LEU A 106 -22.21 20.75 0.97
C LEU A 106 -21.31 21.80 1.64
N HIS A 107 -20.72 21.43 2.78
CA HIS A 107 -19.82 22.28 3.56
C HIS A 107 -18.76 21.44 4.28
N GLU A 108 -19.17 20.66 5.29
CA GLU A 108 -18.27 19.81 6.07
C GLU A 108 -17.80 18.60 5.27
N LEU A 109 -16.47 18.42 5.16
CA LEU A 109 -15.83 17.29 4.43
C LEU A 109 -16.56 16.96 3.12
N ALA A 110 -16.90 18.03 2.37
CA ALA A 110 -17.88 17.97 1.32
C ALA A 110 -17.50 17.00 0.20
N ARG A 111 -18.48 16.26 -0.32
CA ARG A 111 -18.33 15.44 -1.52
C ARG A 111 -18.73 16.26 -2.76
N PRO A 112 -17.79 16.81 -3.54
CA PRO A 112 -18.14 17.63 -4.70
C PRO A 112 -18.73 16.77 -5.83
N PRO A 113 -19.75 17.24 -6.58
CA PRO A 113 -20.45 16.48 -7.63
C PRO A 113 -19.63 16.39 -8.93
N VAL A 114 -18.52 15.64 -8.92
CA VAL A 114 -17.66 15.45 -10.09
C VAL A 114 -18.04 14.19 -10.86
N PHE A 115 -18.58 14.37 -12.06
CA PHE A 115 -18.91 13.28 -12.98
C PHE A 115 -17.85 13.17 -14.07
N VAL A 116 -17.38 11.95 -14.33
CA VAL A 116 -16.43 11.65 -15.39
C VAL A 116 -17.05 10.73 -16.41
N ASP A 117 -16.77 10.96 -17.69
CA ASP A 117 -17.13 10.01 -18.73
C ASP A 117 -16.17 8.81 -18.67
N THR A 118 -16.74 7.61 -18.63
CA THR A 118 -16.00 6.36 -18.56
C THR A 118 -16.33 5.45 -19.73
N ASN A 119 -15.40 4.55 -20.02
CA ASN A 119 -15.60 3.45 -20.95
C ASN A 119 -16.19 2.20 -20.27
N ALA A 120 -16.86 2.36 -19.12
CA ALA A 120 -17.37 1.25 -18.31
C ALA A 120 -18.37 0.34 -19.07
N LEU A 121 -19.07 0.88 -20.07
CA LEU A 121 -19.97 0.13 -20.97
C LEU A 121 -19.25 -0.61 -22.11
N GLY A 122 -17.91 -0.62 -22.10
CA GLY A 122 -17.07 -1.27 -23.09
C GLY A 122 -16.74 -0.35 -24.27
N TRP A 123 -15.48 -0.39 -24.71
CA TRP A 123 -15.07 0.26 -25.95
C TRP A 123 -15.56 -0.60 -27.14
N ARG A 124 -16.60 -0.15 -27.83
CA ARG A 124 -17.01 -0.67 -29.14
C ARG A 124 -16.78 0.42 -30.18
N PRO A 125 -15.96 0.18 -31.22
CA PRO A 125 -15.53 1.22 -32.18
C PRO A 125 -16.67 2.05 -32.80
N ASN A 126 -17.88 1.48 -32.92
CA ASN A 126 -19.00 2.11 -33.63
C ASN A 126 -20.17 2.52 -32.71
N GLN A 127 -20.06 2.33 -31.39
CA GLN A 127 -21.11 2.66 -30.41
C GLN A 127 -20.47 3.07 -29.07
N TYR A 128 -19.68 4.15 -29.08
CA TYR A 128 -19.21 4.75 -27.84
C TYR A 128 -20.39 5.41 -27.12
N VAL A 129 -20.84 4.78 -26.04
CA VAL A 129 -21.79 5.38 -25.09
C VAL A 129 -21.02 5.72 -23.83
N PRO A 130 -20.69 7.00 -23.57
CA PRO A 130 -20.00 7.38 -22.35
C PRO A 130 -20.90 7.07 -21.16
N ALA A 131 -20.42 6.25 -20.23
CA ALA A 131 -21.08 6.08 -18.94
C ALA A 131 -20.57 7.15 -18.00
N LYS A 132 -21.45 8.03 -17.52
CA LYS A 132 -21.11 9.03 -16.50
C LYS A 132 -20.98 8.34 -15.15
N GLU A 133 -19.78 8.35 -14.60
CA GLU A 133 -19.50 7.84 -13.26
C GLU A 133 -19.30 9.01 -12.30
N PHE A 134 -19.91 8.92 -11.11
CA PHE A 134 -19.65 9.86 -10.04
C PHE A 134 -18.31 9.51 -9.37
N ARG A 135 -17.24 10.24 -9.71
CA ARG A 135 -15.88 9.97 -9.23
C ARG A 135 -15.60 10.75 -7.95
N PHE A 136 -16.11 10.24 -6.83
CA PHE A 136 -15.91 10.81 -5.50
C PHE A 136 -14.81 10.13 -4.69
N TYR A 137 -14.25 9.01 -5.14
CA TYR A 137 -13.19 8.28 -4.45
C TYR A 137 -12.00 8.00 -5.37
N LEU A 138 -10.87 7.65 -4.78
CA LEU A 138 -9.69 7.12 -5.45
C LEU A 138 -9.65 5.59 -5.26
N ASP A 139 -9.79 4.83 -6.35
CA ASP A 139 -9.65 3.36 -6.34
C ASP A 139 -8.18 2.97 -6.05
N LEU A 140 -7.85 2.91 -4.77
CA LEU A 140 -6.46 2.77 -4.31
C LEU A 140 -5.96 1.33 -4.48
N ASN A 141 -6.86 0.36 -4.28
CA ASN A 141 -6.55 -1.08 -4.43
C ASN A 141 -6.73 -1.60 -5.87
N ARG A 142 -7.18 -0.74 -6.80
CA ARG A 142 -7.37 -1.01 -8.24
C ARG A 142 -8.37 -2.12 -8.51
N ASN A 143 -9.39 -2.26 -7.67
CA ASN A 143 -10.41 -3.30 -7.78
C ASN A 143 -11.67 -2.84 -8.54
N ARG A 144 -11.70 -1.58 -8.99
CA ARG A 144 -12.76 -0.93 -9.78
C ARG A 144 -14.08 -0.73 -9.04
N ALA A 145 -14.09 -0.91 -7.72
CA ALA A 145 -15.26 -0.73 -6.91
C ALA A 145 -14.93 0.19 -5.74
N HIS A 146 -15.89 1.00 -5.32
CA HIS A 146 -15.72 1.77 -4.11
C HIS A 146 -15.70 0.85 -2.88
N GLU A 147 -14.66 0.99 -2.08
CA GLU A 147 -14.54 0.39 -0.75
C GLU A 147 -14.83 1.44 0.32
N PRO A 148 -16.04 1.46 0.93
CA PRO A 148 -16.37 2.49 1.91
C PRO A 148 -15.60 2.33 3.23
N SER A 149 -15.10 3.43 3.78
CA SER A 149 -14.52 3.47 5.12
C SER A 149 -15.60 3.65 6.20
N GLY A 150 -15.31 3.22 7.43
CA GLY A 150 -16.19 3.36 8.59
C GLY A 150 -16.87 2.06 9.02
N LEU A 151 -17.91 2.19 9.87
CA LEU A 151 -18.71 1.06 10.35
C LEU A 151 -19.57 0.51 9.21
N GLN A 152 -19.30 -0.73 8.79
CA GLN A 152 -20.04 -1.41 7.72
C GLN A 152 -20.56 -2.77 8.20
N VAL A 153 -21.56 -3.29 7.48
CA VAL A 153 -22.04 -4.66 7.67
C VAL A 153 -21.02 -5.65 7.10
N VAL A 154 -20.69 -6.68 7.88
CA VAL A 154 -19.81 -7.78 7.47
C VAL A 154 -20.56 -8.65 6.46
N THR A 155 -19.93 -8.91 5.31
CA THR A 155 -20.50 -9.73 4.25
C THR A 155 -19.70 -11.00 4.03
N ASN A 156 -20.41 -12.09 3.74
CA ASN A 156 -19.78 -13.36 3.37
C ASN A 156 -19.35 -13.41 1.90
N TRP A 157 -18.84 -14.56 1.45
CA TRP A 157 -18.42 -14.80 0.06
C TRP A 157 -19.48 -14.59 -1.03
N GLN A 158 -20.77 -14.56 -0.68
CA GLN A 158 -21.88 -14.26 -1.60
C GLN A 158 -22.26 -12.77 -1.58
N GLY A 159 -21.61 -11.94 -0.76
CA GLY A 159 -22.00 -10.56 -0.50
C GLY A 159 -23.21 -10.43 0.42
N ARG A 160 -23.62 -11.51 1.11
CA ARG A 160 -24.76 -11.48 2.02
C ARG A 160 -24.30 -11.07 3.42
N PRO A 161 -25.09 -10.23 4.12
CA PRO A 161 -24.83 -9.90 5.53
C PRO A 161 -24.67 -11.15 6.40
N VAL A 162 -23.68 -11.14 7.28
CA VAL A 162 -23.46 -12.21 8.25
C VAL A 162 -24.28 -11.91 9.52
N PRO A 163 -25.09 -12.84 10.04
CA PRO A 163 -25.79 -12.64 11.32
C PRO A 163 -24.81 -12.74 12.49
N ALA A 164 -24.90 -11.80 13.42
CA ALA A 164 -24.24 -11.84 14.72
C ALA A 164 -25.00 -12.77 15.70
N PRO A 165 -24.37 -13.24 16.79
CA PRO A 165 -25.03 -14.07 17.81
C PRO A 165 -26.28 -13.43 18.42
N SER A 166 -26.37 -12.10 18.41
CA SER A 166 -27.52 -11.31 18.88
C SER A 166 -28.74 -11.34 17.95
N GLY A 167 -28.63 -11.96 16.75
CA GLY A 167 -29.67 -11.94 15.73
C GLY A 167 -29.69 -10.70 14.84
N GLN A 168 -28.87 -9.68 15.14
CA GLN A 168 -28.62 -8.53 14.26
C GLN A 168 -27.54 -8.86 13.21
N PHE A 169 -27.33 -8.00 12.21
CA PHE A 169 -26.19 -8.16 11.31
C PHE A 169 -24.88 -7.82 12.02
N ALA A 170 -23.86 -8.64 11.79
CA ALA A 170 -22.51 -8.35 12.24
C ALA A 170 -22.00 -7.09 11.54
N THR A 171 -21.42 -6.19 12.31
CA THR A 171 -20.80 -4.95 11.82
C THR A 171 -19.36 -4.88 12.28
N ASP A 172 -18.49 -4.31 11.46
CA ASP A 172 -17.09 -4.07 11.78
C ASP A 172 -16.64 -2.73 11.18
N TYR A 173 -15.56 -2.17 11.71
CA TYR A 173 -14.96 -0.94 11.21
C TYR A 173 -13.93 -1.27 10.15
N PHE A 174 -14.15 -0.79 8.92
CA PHE A 174 -13.24 -1.04 7.81
C PHE A 174 -12.61 0.25 7.30
N ILE A 175 -11.37 0.16 6.83
CA ILE A 175 -10.70 1.20 6.06
C ILE A 175 -10.74 0.80 4.59
N GLY A 176 -11.07 1.75 3.72
CA GLY A 176 -11.25 1.55 2.30
C GLY A 176 -10.62 2.67 1.47
N ASP A 177 -11.22 2.98 0.34
CA ASP A 177 -10.71 3.98 -0.59
C ASP A 177 -10.74 5.39 0.03
N PRO A 178 -9.71 6.23 -0.20
CA PRO A 178 -9.78 7.64 0.10
C PRO A 178 -10.88 8.33 -0.72
N GLU A 179 -11.70 9.12 -0.04
CA GLU A 179 -12.74 9.93 -0.66
C GLU A 179 -12.23 11.37 -0.89
N TRP A 180 -12.57 11.96 -2.02
CA TRP A 180 -12.20 13.33 -2.37
C TRP A 180 -13.04 14.33 -1.57
N ILE A 181 -12.37 15.19 -0.83
CA ILE A 181 -12.97 16.31 -0.09
C ILE A 181 -12.85 17.57 -0.94
N GLY A 182 -13.97 18.27 -1.15
CA GLY A 182 -14.02 19.53 -1.88
C GLY A 182 -13.66 20.71 -0.98
N GLN A 183 -12.78 21.59 -1.46
CA GLN A 183 -12.42 22.84 -0.79
C GLN A 183 -13.19 24.01 -1.41
N LEU A 184 -13.94 24.74 -0.57
CA LEU A 184 -14.64 25.96 -0.98
C LEU A 184 -13.69 27.17 -1.01
N GLU A 185 -13.98 28.13 -1.89
CA GLU A 185 -13.28 29.42 -1.94
C GLU A 185 -13.35 30.16 -0.60
N TYR A 186 -14.52 30.14 0.02
CA TYR A 186 -14.75 30.67 1.36
C TYR A 186 -15.21 29.55 2.30
N PRO A 187 -14.31 28.94 3.08
CA PRO A 187 -14.60 27.74 3.89
C PRO A 187 -15.53 28.00 5.07
N ALA A 188 -15.79 29.25 5.42
CA ALA A 188 -16.69 29.63 6.51
C ALA A 188 -18.17 29.67 6.10
N PHE A 189 -18.46 29.56 4.80
CA PHE A 189 -19.81 29.68 4.25
C PHE A 189 -20.17 28.44 3.44
N ALA A 190 -21.46 28.10 3.42
CA ALA A 190 -21.98 27.00 2.62
C ALA A 190 -21.72 27.18 1.11
N HIS A 191 -21.74 26.07 0.37
CA HIS A 191 -21.63 26.10 -1.08
C HIS A 191 -22.77 26.91 -1.71
N SER A 192 -22.44 27.76 -2.68
CA SER A 192 -23.41 28.57 -3.39
C SER A 192 -22.91 28.92 -4.80
N PRO A 193 -23.75 29.54 -5.66
CA PRO A 193 -23.30 30.02 -6.97
C PRO A 193 -22.11 31.01 -6.90
N THR A 194 -21.96 31.72 -5.78
CA THR A 194 -20.90 32.69 -5.49
C THR A 194 -19.78 32.13 -4.59
N ASN A 195 -19.97 30.97 -3.96
CA ASN A 195 -18.96 30.27 -3.17
C ASN A 195 -18.73 28.87 -3.73
N ARG A 196 -17.77 28.76 -4.66
CA ARG A 196 -17.55 27.54 -5.46
C ARG A 196 -16.44 26.69 -4.88
N PHE A 197 -16.42 25.41 -5.29
CA PHE A 197 -15.26 24.57 -5.04
C PHE A 197 -14.09 25.03 -5.91
N ILE A 198 -12.97 25.36 -5.26
CA ILE A 198 -11.71 25.75 -5.93
C ILE A 198 -10.82 24.55 -6.24
N GLY A 199 -11.06 23.43 -5.56
CA GLY A 199 -10.31 22.20 -5.75
C GLY A 199 -10.86 21.07 -4.88
N ARG A 200 -10.21 19.92 -4.98
CA ARG A 200 -10.48 18.77 -4.12
C ARG A 200 -9.18 18.08 -3.77
N TYR A 201 -9.14 17.49 -2.59
CA TYR A 201 -8.00 16.72 -2.12
C TYR A 201 -8.45 15.41 -1.50
N ALA A 202 -7.56 14.43 -1.50
CA ALA A 202 -7.72 13.18 -0.78
C ALA A 202 -6.37 12.87 -0.14
N TYR A 203 -6.39 12.19 1.00
CA TYR A 203 -5.19 11.80 1.71
C TYR A 203 -5.32 10.39 2.28
N MET A 204 -4.18 9.79 2.56
CA MET A 204 -4.04 8.55 3.30
C MET A 204 -2.90 8.73 4.30
N ILE A 205 -3.08 8.22 5.50
CA ILE A 205 -2.13 8.28 6.60
C ILE A 205 -1.60 6.88 6.82
N LEU A 206 -0.29 6.67 6.63
CA LEU A 206 0.34 5.38 6.86
C LEU A 206 0.96 5.35 8.26
N PRO A 207 0.70 4.32 9.08
CA PRO A 207 1.21 4.25 10.45
C PRO A 207 2.65 3.73 10.47
N THR A 208 3.59 4.50 9.93
CA THR A 208 4.99 4.08 9.68
C THR A 208 5.68 3.53 10.93
N GLY A 209 5.47 4.13 12.10
CA GLY A 209 6.03 3.67 13.37
C GLY A 209 5.34 2.44 13.99
N ARG A 210 4.26 1.93 13.40
CA ARG A 210 3.55 0.70 13.83
C ARG A 210 3.51 -0.38 12.73
N SER A 211 4.06 -0.09 11.56
CA SER A 211 4.13 -0.99 10.43
C SER A 211 5.51 -1.66 10.32
N LEU A 212 5.52 -2.91 9.84
CA LEU A 212 6.73 -3.55 9.32
C LEU A 212 7.15 -2.86 8.02
N ASP A 213 8.43 -2.85 7.69
CA ASP A 213 8.88 -2.37 6.38
C ASP A 213 9.12 -3.52 5.41
N ILE A 214 8.48 -3.44 4.25
CA ILE A 214 8.66 -4.40 3.17
C ILE A 214 10.10 -4.43 2.63
N ASN A 215 10.88 -3.36 2.78
CA ASN A 215 12.28 -3.34 2.35
C ASN A 215 13.18 -4.15 3.29
N HIS A 216 12.83 -4.30 4.57
CA HIS A 216 13.69 -4.97 5.56
C HIS A 216 13.14 -6.30 6.11
N ILE A 217 11.83 -6.55 6.01
CA ILE A 217 11.22 -7.85 6.37
C ILE A 217 11.72 -8.95 5.43
N HIS A 218 11.71 -10.21 5.84
CA HIS A 218 12.45 -11.22 5.10
C HIS A 218 11.82 -12.60 5.12
N ASN A 219 12.44 -13.57 4.44
CA ASN A 219 11.91 -14.93 4.36
C ASN A 219 12.92 -16.00 3.91
N GLN A 220 14.14 -15.66 3.46
CA GLN A 220 15.14 -16.65 3.01
C GLN A 220 16.56 -16.23 3.43
N ALA A 221 16.85 -16.22 4.73
CA ALA A 221 18.19 -15.88 5.26
C ALA A 221 19.07 -17.10 5.59
N ARG A 222 18.55 -18.34 5.53
CA ARG A 222 19.24 -19.54 6.03
C ARG A 222 20.61 -19.82 5.41
N GLU A 223 20.77 -19.55 4.11
CA GLU A 223 22.02 -19.83 3.38
C GLU A 223 22.45 -18.56 2.63
N PRO A 224 23.01 -17.57 3.32
CA PRO A 224 23.41 -16.32 2.71
C PRO A 224 24.61 -16.50 1.78
N MET A 225 25.47 -17.49 2.06
CA MET A 225 26.55 -17.93 1.17
C MET A 225 26.04 -18.53 -0.15
N ASN A 226 24.77 -18.96 -0.21
CA ASN A 226 24.19 -19.42 -1.46
C ASN A 226 23.90 -18.21 -2.37
N PRO A 227 24.60 -18.08 -3.51
CA PRO A 227 24.49 -16.90 -4.36
C PRO A 227 23.10 -16.70 -4.95
N ARG A 228 22.26 -17.74 -4.97
CA ARG A 228 20.91 -17.71 -5.54
C ARG A 228 19.88 -17.84 -4.44
N LEU A 229 18.85 -17.00 -4.51
CA LEU A 229 17.60 -17.23 -3.78
C LEU A 229 17.05 -18.60 -4.16
N ASP A 230 16.53 -19.34 -3.19
CA ASP A 230 16.27 -20.76 -3.35
C ASP A 230 15.32 -21.01 -4.52
N ASN A 231 15.59 -22.02 -5.33
CA ASN A 231 14.59 -22.49 -6.28
C ASN A 231 13.74 -23.55 -5.58
N PRO A 232 12.41 -23.40 -5.54
CA PRO A 232 11.56 -24.38 -4.88
C PRO A 232 11.76 -25.75 -5.52
N THR A 233 12.16 -26.74 -4.72
CA THR A 233 12.34 -28.14 -5.13
C THR A 233 11.37 -29.05 -4.38
N GLY A 234 11.16 -30.27 -4.90
CA GLY A 234 10.31 -31.29 -4.27
C GLY A 234 8.79 -31.12 -4.44
N ARG A 235 8.01 -32.07 -3.92
CA ARG A 235 6.54 -31.97 -3.87
C ARG A 235 6.15 -30.91 -2.82
N GLY A 236 5.49 -29.83 -3.25
CA GLY A 236 4.97 -28.79 -2.36
C GLY A 236 5.70 -27.44 -2.40
N ASN A 237 6.74 -27.30 -3.25
CA ASN A 237 7.64 -26.15 -3.32
C ASN A 237 8.28 -25.88 -1.94
N GLN A 238 9.36 -26.58 -1.62
CA GLN A 238 10.09 -26.37 -0.38
C GLN A 238 10.99 -25.14 -0.50
N TYR A 239 10.85 -24.21 0.46
CA TYR A 239 11.65 -22.99 0.58
C TYR A 239 12.60 -23.10 1.78
N LEU A 240 13.73 -22.39 1.73
CA LEU A 240 14.73 -22.41 2.79
C LEU A 240 14.51 -21.21 3.70
N TYR A 241 13.65 -21.40 4.70
CA TYR A 241 13.43 -20.44 5.78
C TYR A 241 13.79 -21.04 7.13
N MET A 242 14.58 -20.28 7.89
CA MET A 242 14.90 -20.57 9.28
C MET A 242 15.04 -19.25 10.02
N ARG A 243 14.67 -19.26 11.31
CA ARG A 243 15.00 -18.20 12.27
C ARG A 243 16.05 -18.75 13.20
N ASN A 244 17.20 -18.10 13.32
CA ASN A 244 18.18 -18.42 14.34
C ASN A 244 17.88 -17.62 15.63
N GLN A 245 18.70 -16.64 15.99
CA GLN A 245 18.65 -15.96 17.28
C GLN A 245 17.89 -14.61 17.26
N GLY A 246 17.43 -14.14 16.12
CA GLY A 246 16.82 -12.81 15.99
C GLY A 246 17.83 -11.67 15.90
N VAL A 247 19.02 -11.93 15.34
CA VAL A 247 20.15 -10.99 15.18
C VAL A 247 19.76 -9.80 14.27
N GLY A 248 18.92 -10.04 13.27
CA GLY A 248 18.53 -9.01 12.31
C GLY A 248 17.13 -9.15 11.73
N SER A 249 16.66 -8.09 11.07
CA SER A 249 15.35 -8.07 10.40
C SER A 249 15.24 -9.13 9.29
N TRP A 250 16.37 -9.59 8.76
CA TRP A 250 16.46 -10.65 7.76
C TRP A 250 16.00 -12.03 8.26
N GLU A 251 15.77 -12.19 9.55
CA GLU A 251 15.22 -13.42 10.13
C GLU A 251 13.69 -13.36 10.33
N LEU A 252 13.04 -12.21 10.12
CA LEU A 252 11.58 -12.10 10.25
C LEU A 252 10.85 -13.02 9.27
N ASN A 253 9.64 -13.48 9.63
CA ASN A 253 8.83 -14.39 8.81
C ASN A 253 7.80 -13.66 7.96
N MET A 254 8.18 -13.18 6.77
CA MET A 254 7.23 -12.54 5.87
C MET A 254 6.13 -13.51 5.40
N ALA A 255 6.42 -14.79 5.20
CA ALA A 255 5.38 -15.77 4.86
C ALA A 255 4.35 -15.92 5.98
N GLY A 256 4.80 -15.90 7.24
CA GLY A 256 3.94 -15.90 8.42
C GLY A 256 3.03 -14.68 8.47
N PHE A 257 3.57 -13.50 8.16
CA PHE A 257 2.78 -12.28 8.02
C PHE A 257 1.71 -12.41 6.92
N LEU A 258 2.07 -12.86 5.72
CA LEU A 258 1.11 -13.04 4.61
C LEU A 258 0.00 -14.04 4.97
N ARG A 259 0.34 -15.10 5.72
CA ARG A 259 -0.63 -16.06 6.25
C ARG A 259 -1.63 -15.40 7.19
N GLN A 260 -1.18 -14.56 8.12
CA GLN A 260 -2.04 -13.86 9.06
C GLN A 260 -2.88 -12.78 8.37
N LEU A 261 -2.31 -12.12 7.36
CA LEU A 261 -3.01 -11.12 6.54
C LEU A 261 -4.24 -11.73 5.87
N ASN A 262 -4.07 -12.81 5.10
CA ASN A 262 -5.20 -13.51 4.51
C ASN A 262 -4.94 -15.03 4.40
N PRO A 263 -5.46 -15.84 5.35
CA PRO A 263 -5.23 -17.28 5.37
C PRO A 263 -5.97 -18.04 4.25
N ILE A 264 -6.92 -17.41 3.56
CA ILE A 264 -7.59 -18.01 2.40
C ILE A 264 -6.65 -17.95 1.18
N GLN A 265 -5.92 -16.84 1.04
CA GLN A 265 -5.05 -16.57 -0.12
C GLN A 265 -3.65 -17.13 0.07
N TRP A 266 -3.08 -17.00 1.27
CA TRP A 266 -1.74 -17.45 1.59
C TRP A 266 -1.79 -18.70 2.48
N ARG A 267 -1.76 -19.86 1.81
CA ARG A 267 -1.50 -21.14 2.47
C ARG A 267 -0.06 -21.14 2.99
N TYR A 268 0.12 -21.70 4.18
CA TYR A 268 1.36 -21.68 4.93
C TYR A 268 1.54 -23.01 5.65
N TYR A 269 2.75 -23.55 5.61
CA TYR A 269 3.17 -24.66 6.44
C TYR A 269 4.63 -24.46 6.81
N TYR A 270 4.90 -24.60 8.11
CA TYR A 270 6.24 -24.52 8.69
C TYR A 270 6.33 -25.48 9.87
N ASP A 271 7.18 -26.50 9.79
CA ASP A 271 7.24 -27.60 10.77
C ASP A 271 8.44 -27.54 11.73
N TRP A 272 8.73 -26.34 12.24
CA TRP A 272 9.81 -26.12 13.21
C TRP A 272 9.67 -26.94 14.50
N ILE A 273 8.44 -27.24 14.95
CA ILE A 273 8.17 -27.98 16.20
C ILE A 273 8.46 -29.48 16.03
N PHE A 274 8.14 -30.04 14.87
CA PHE A 274 8.15 -31.50 14.65
C PHE A 274 9.45 -32.00 14.04
N ARG A 275 10.32 -31.09 13.61
CA ARG A 275 11.70 -31.36 13.18
C ARG A 275 12.69 -30.60 14.07
N PRO A 276 12.77 -30.92 15.37
CA PRO A 276 13.85 -30.40 16.19
C PRO A 276 15.17 -31.00 15.69
N ILE A 277 16.20 -30.15 15.63
CA ILE A 277 17.57 -30.53 15.27
C ILE A 277 17.97 -31.79 16.05
N ASN A 278 18.40 -32.82 15.35
CA ASN A 278 19.01 -34.00 15.95
C ASN A 278 20.54 -33.85 15.97
N ALA A 279 21.18 -34.43 16.99
CA ALA A 279 22.62 -34.33 17.26
C ALA A 279 23.54 -35.03 16.22
N ARG A 280 23.04 -35.36 15.02
CA ARG A 280 23.76 -36.13 13.98
C ARG A 280 23.67 -35.55 12.56
N GLY A 281 23.06 -34.38 12.37
CA GLY A 281 22.96 -33.73 11.06
C GLY A 281 21.52 -33.42 10.63
N LEU A 282 21.39 -32.25 10.00
CA LEU A 282 20.21 -31.44 9.68
C LEU A 282 18.94 -32.16 9.13
N ASP A 283 17.93 -32.40 9.97
CA ASP A 283 16.52 -32.43 9.53
C ASP A 283 15.94 -31.01 9.63
N LEU A 284 16.09 -30.23 8.56
CA LEU A 284 15.67 -28.83 8.52
C LEU A 284 14.13 -28.67 8.50
N PRO A 285 13.59 -27.57 9.08
CA PRO A 285 12.19 -27.22 8.93
C PRO A 285 11.81 -27.08 7.46
N ARG A 286 10.68 -27.66 7.10
CA ARG A 286 10.00 -27.51 5.81
C ARG A 286 9.17 -26.23 5.84
N ALA A 287 9.49 -25.32 4.94
CA ALA A 287 8.66 -24.15 4.63
C ALA A 287 7.98 -24.36 3.27
N GLU A 288 6.65 -24.37 3.23
CA GLU A 288 5.88 -24.75 2.04
C GLU A 288 4.70 -23.82 1.76
N TYR A 289 4.22 -23.89 0.51
CA TYR A 289 3.04 -23.20 -0.03
C TYR A 289 3.23 -21.72 -0.40
N TRP A 290 2.11 -21.10 -0.80
CA TRP A 290 2.03 -19.81 -1.46
C TRP A 290 2.55 -18.64 -0.63
N ALA A 291 2.42 -18.71 0.71
CA ALA A 291 2.98 -17.70 1.59
C ALA A 291 4.50 -17.57 1.43
N PHE A 292 5.23 -18.70 1.43
CA PHE A 292 6.68 -18.71 1.24
C PHE A 292 7.08 -18.39 -0.20
N SER A 293 6.28 -18.83 -1.19
CA SER A 293 6.49 -18.46 -2.60
C SER A 293 6.44 -16.96 -2.81
N ASP A 294 5.39 -16.30 -2.32
CA ASP A 294 5.14 -14.89 -2.59
C ASP A 294 6.10 -14.01 -1.77
N ALA A 295 6.46 -14.43 -0.55
CA ALA A 295 7.50 -13.77 0.24
C ALA A 295 8.89 -13.85 -0.42
N ARG A 296 9.21 -14.99 -1.06
CA ARG A 296 10.39 -15.11 -1.93
C ARG A 296 10.30 -14.19 -3.14
N ASP A 297 9.15 -14.07 -3.79
CA ASP A 297 9.01 -13.22 -4.99
C ASP A 297 9.31 -11.74 -4.67
N ILE A 298 8.93 -11.29 -3.48
CA ILE A 298 9.25 -9.95 -2.97
C ILE A 298 10.76 -9.81 -2.78
N MET A 299 11.41 -10.81 -2.18
CA MET A 299 12.87 -10.85 -2.02
C MET A 299 13.61 -10.89 -3.37
N MET A 300 13.11 -11.68 -4.32
CA MET A 300 13.60 -11.73 -5.71
C MET A 300 13.51 -10.37 -6.39
N HIS A 301 12.45 -9.60 -6.12
CA HIS A 301 12.34 -8.24 -6.61
C HIS A 301 13.44 -7.35 -6.01
N ARG A 302 13.59 -7.35 -4.68
CA ARG A 302 14.56 -6.51 -3.97
C ARG A 302 16.01 -6.81 -4.33
N TYR A 303 16.36 -8.09 -4.42
CA TYR A 303 17.73 -8.55 -4.68
C TYR A 303 18.09 -8.60 -6.16
N TYR A 304 17.24 -8.05 -7.04
CA TYR A 304 17.47 -8.13 -8.49
C TYR A 304 17.69 -9.58 -8.97
N GLY A 305 16.91 -10.51 -8.41
CA GLY A 305 16.91 -11.93 -8.73
C GLY A 305 18.02 -12.79 -8.11
N SER A 306 18.97 -12.22 -7.36
CA SER A 306 20.15 -12.97 -6.88
C SER A 306 20.78 -12.33 -5.64
N ARG A 307 21.18 -13.14 -4.65
CA ARG A 307 21.91 -12.64 -3.47
C ARG A 307 23.24 -12.01 -3.87
N ARG A 308 23.88 -12.44 -4.96
CA ARG A 308 25.14 -11.85 -5.47
C ARG A 308 25.12 -10.34 -5.71
N ASN A 309 23.94 -9.74 -5.81
CA ASN A 309 23.80 -8.30 -6.01
C ASN A 309 23.89 -7.52 -4.68
N LEU A 310 23.89 -8.20 -3.53
CA LEU A 310 24.13 -7.60 -2.23
C LEU A 310 25.62 -7.38 -2.01
N SER A 311 25.95 -6.32 -1.29
CA SER A 311 27.30 -6.11 -0.77
C SER A 311 27.62 -7.09 0.36
N GLY A 312 28.91 -7.35 0.59
CA GLY A 312 29.36 -8.01 1.80
C GLY A 312 29.29 -7.09 3.02
N MET A 313 29.47 -7.65 4.20
CA MET A 313 29.31 -6.92 5.47
C MET A 313 30.23 -5.70 5.59
N ILE A 314 31.52 -5.82 5.21
CA ILE A 314 32.49 -4.71 5.29
C ILE A 314 32.02 -3.48 4.49
N PRO A 315 31.75 -3.58 3.17
CA PRO A 315 31.24 -2.45 2.41
C PRO A 315 29.84 -2.00 2.82
N ALA A 316 28.96 -2.91 3.29
CA ALA A 316 27.62 -2.55 3.77
C ALA A 316 27.66 -1.67 5.03
N LEU A 317 28.59 -1.95 5.95
CA LEU A 317 28.79 -1.19 7.19
C LEU A 317 29.69 0.05 7.00
N GLY A 318 30.20 0.29 5.78
CA GLY A 318 31.13 1.39 5.52
C GLY A 318 32.49 1.24 6.21
N LEU A 319 32.89 0.01 6.56
CA LEU A 319 34.11 -0.27 7.29
C LEU A 319 35.33 -0.41 6.36
N PRO A 320 36.54 -0.06 6.83
CA PRO A 320 37.75 -0.36 6.08
C PRO A 320 38.05 -1.87 6.09
N GLN A 321 38.69 -2.37 5.03
CA GLN A 321 39.05 -3.79 4.87
C GLN A 321 39.94 -4.33 6.02
N SER A 322 40.64 -3.45 6.75
CA SER A 322 41.40 -3.82 7.95
C SER A 322 40.53 -4.39 9.09
N GLU A 323 39.22 -4.13 9.09
CA GLU A 323 38.28 -4.67 10.09
C GLU A 323 37.79 -6.09 9.76
N ALA A 324 38.07 -6.62 8.56
CA ALA A 324 37.66 -7.94 8.12
C ALA A 324 38.01 -9.07 9.13
N PRO A 325 39.23 -9.14 9.71
CA PRO A 325 39.55 -10.16 10.69
C PRO A 325 38.75 -10.02 11.99
N ARG A 326 38.37 -8.80 12.39
CA ARG A 326 37.61 -8.60 13.63
C ARG A 326 36.20 -9.15 13.52
N LEU A 327 35.57 -8.98 12.35
CA LEU A 327 34.24 -9.53 12.11
C LEU A 327 34.28 -11.02 11.80
N GLY A 328 35.22 -11.50 10.98
CA GLY A 328 35.30 -12.93 10.66
C GLY A 328 35.62 -13.82 11.88
N TYR A 329 36.33 -13.30 12.89
CA TYR A 329 36.77 -14.08 14.06
C TYR A 329 36.14 -13.61 15.39
N ASN A 330 35.04 -12.85 15.36
CA ASN A 330 34.36 -12.37 16.59
C ASN A 330 33.53 -13.44 17.31
N LEU A 331 33.36 -14.63 16.71
CA LEU A 331 32.52 -15.73 17.23
C LEU A 331 31.02 -15.37 17.32
N ILE A 332 30.60 -14.32 16.63
CA ILE A 332 29.21 -13.88 16.49
C ILE A 332 28.71 -14.37 15.13
N ASP A 333 27.49 -14.90 15.08
CA ASP A 333 26.81 -15.30 13.85
C ASP A 333 26.20 -14.05 13.17
N ASP A 334 27.05 -13.30 12.45
CA ASP A 334 26.69 -12.05 11.77
C ASP A 334 25.84 -12.30 10.50
N TYR A 335 25.85 -13.53 9.98
CA TYR A 335 25.10 -13.96 8.79
C TYR A 335 23.78 -14.69 9.10
N SER A 336 23.55 -15.05 10.36
CA SER A 336 22.40 -15.85 10.83
C SER A 336 22.27 -17.21 10.13
N ASP A 337 23.40 -17.80 9.77
CA ASP A 337 23.48 -19.07 9.06
C ASP A 337 24.00 -20.23 9.91
N GLY A 338 24.33 -19.95 11.17
CA GLY A 338 24.67 -20.95 12.17
C GLY A 338 23.51 -21.87 12.60
N PRO A 339 23.81 -22.95 13.36
CA PRO A 339 22.81 -23.86 13.89
C PRO A 339 21.91 -23.19 14.93
N LEU A 340 20.66 -23.67 15.08
CA LEU A 340 19.77 -23.19 16.15
C LEU A 340 20.34 -23.54 17.52
N VAL A 341 20.42 -22.54 18.39
CA VAL A 341 20.72 -22.75 19.81
C VAL A 341 19.45 -23.29 20.50
N LEU A 342 19.37 -24.61 20.68
CA LEU A 342 18.24 -25.29 21.32
C LEU A 342 18.45 -25.57 22.81
N ASN A 343 19.62 -25.24 23.36
CA ASN A 343 19.98 -25.50 24.75
C ASN A 343 20.63 -24.26 25.40
N SER A 344 20.84 -24.31 26.71
CA SER A 344 21.41 -23.20 27.50
C SER A 344 22.90 -22.93 27.21
N THR A 345 23.51 -23.64 26.28
CA THR A 345 24.91 -23.47 25.88
C THR A 345 24.94 -22.75 24.55
N PRO A 346 25.38 -21.49 24.48
CA PRO A 346 25.56 -20.81 23.21
C PRO A 346 26.58 -21.59 22.37
N THR A 347 26.16 -22.04 21.19
CA THR A 347 27.11 -22.50 20.18
C THR A 347 27.73 -21.26 19.58
N LEU A 348 29.04 -21.09 19.75
CA LEU A 348 29.80 -20.06 19.05
C LEU A 348 29.66 -20.28 17.54
N ASP A 349 29.70 -19.20 16.76
CA ASP A 349 29.81 -19.31 15.31
C ASP A 349 31.11 -20.05 14.97
N SER A 350 30.93 -21.34 14.76
CA SER A 350 31.91 -22.37 14.51
C SER A 350 31.08 -23.50 13.92
N GLU A 351 30.37 -23.20 12.83
CA GLU A 351 29.90 -24.24 11.94
C GLU A 351 31.14 -25.05 11.50
N ASP A 352 31.28 -26.23 12.12
CA ASP A 352 32.30 -27.24 11.84
C ASP A 352 33.76 -26.91 12.24
N GLY A 353 34.03 -25.83 12.98
CA GLY A 353 35.41 -25.41 13.31
C GLY A 353 36.24 -25.02 12.08
N LEU A 354 35.56 -24.78 10.96
CA LEU A 354 36.12 -24.56 9.61
C LEU A 354 35.46 -23.39 8.89
N ARG A 355 34.24 -22.98 9.26
CA ARG A 355 33.54 -21.83 8.68
C ARG A 355 33.76 -20.60 9.56
N VAL A 356 34.24 -19.56 8.91
CA VAL A 356 34.45 -18.21 9.42
C VAL A 356 33.44 -17.37 8.66
N ASP A 357 32.72 -16.49 9.36
CA ASP A 357 31.76 -15.60 8.73
C ASP A 357 32.39 -14.87 7.53
N PRO A 358 31.98 -15.16 6.29
CA PRO A 358 32.67 -14.68 5.12
C PRO A 358 32.28 -13.22 4.90
N VAL A 359 33.04 -12.29 5.48
CA VAL A 359 32.79 -10.82 5.44
C VAL A 359 32.69 -10.20 4.03
N ILE A 360 33.03 -10.98 3.00
CA ILE A 360 32.95 -10.64 1.57
C ILE A 360 31.77 -11.29 0.83
N ALA A 361 31.07 -12.25 1.45
CA ALA A 361 29.90 -12.89 0.87
C ALA A 361 28.69 -11.96 0.94
N PRO A 362 27.72 -12.10 0.03
CA PRO A 362 26.45 -11.37 0.08
C PRO A 362 25.81 -11.35 1.47
N TRP A 363 25.74 -10.18 2.08
CA TRP A 363 25.22 -10.04 3.44
C TRP A 363 23.72 -9.70 3.42
N PRO A 364 22.84 -10.48 4.05
CA PRO A 364 21.39 -10.21 4.07
C PRO A 364 21.01 -8.87 4.71
N GLY A 365 21.86 -8.34 5.59
CA GLY A 365 21.74 -7.01 6.19
C GLY A 365 22.17 -5.85 5.29
N ALA A 366 22.77 -6.14 4.12
CA ALA A 366 23.13 -5.11 3.16
C ALA A 366 21.90 -4.42 2.55
N GLU A 367 22.11 -3.21 2.04
CA GLU A 367 21.07 -2.48 1.32
C GLU A 367 20.56 -3.27 0.10
N ASN A 368 19.25 -3.22 -0.12
CA ASN A 368 18.65 -3.86 -1.29
C ASN A 368 19.01 -3.11 -2.59
N PRO A 369 19.42 -3.82 -3.66
CA PRO A 369 19.62 -3.25 -5.00
C PRO A 369 18.36 -2.59 -5.59
N ARG A 370 17.17 -3.08 -5.20
CA ARG A 370 15.87 -2.49 -5.52
C ARG A 370 15.05 -2.31 -4.25
N ARG A 371 14.40 -1.17 -4.12
CA ARG A 371 13.57 -0.81 -2.97
C ARG A 371 12.16 -0.47 -3.43
N PHE A 372 11.19 -0.79 -2.59
CA PHE A 372 9.85 -0.24 -2.68
C PHE A 372 9.88 1.20 -2.17
N THR A 373 9.41 2.14 -2.99
CA THR A 373 9.36 3.57 -2.64
C THR A 373 7.95 4.10 -2.55
N ASP A 374 6.97 3.26 -2.87
CA ASP A 374 5.54 3.58 -2.86
C ASP A 374 4.75 2.29 -2.67
N VAL A 375 3.79 2.31 -1.75
CA VAL A 375 2.89 1.18 -1.46
C VAL A 375 2.03 0.75 -2.66
N GLN A 376 1.88 1.60 -3.67
CA GLN A 376 1.23 1.27 -4.94
C GLN A 376 2.04 0.28 -5.79
N GLN A 377 3.36 0.20 -5.57
CA GLN A 377 4.21 -0.77 -6.27
C GLN A 377 3.88 -2.22 -5.88
N LEU A 378 3.28 -2.45 -4.71
CA LEU A 378 2.78 -3.75 -4.27
C LEU A 378 1.72 -4.33 -5.21
N LEU A 379 1.05 -3.48 -5.99
CA LEU A 379 0.03 -3.88 -6.95
C LEU A 379 0.59 -4.08 -8.37
N THR A 380 1.87 -3.78 -8.63
CA THR A 380 2.41 -3.75 -10.01
C THR A 380 3.80 -4.35 -10.17
N PHE A 381 4.56 -4.57 -9.10
CA PHE A 381 5.91 -5.11 -9.23
C PHE A 381 5.90 -6.50 -9.87
N GLN A 382 6.98 -6.81 -10.58
CA GLN A 382 7.19 -8.13 -11.16
C GLN A 382 8.48 -8.73 -10.60
N PRO A 383 8.47 -10.01 -10.17
CA PRO A 383 9.68 -10.69 -9.75
C PRO A 383 10.60 -10.90 -10.97
N TYR A 384 11.90 -10.69 -10.78
CA TYR A 384 12.91 -10.67 -11.86
C TYR A 384 13.17 -12.05 -12.50
N ALA A 385 12.91 -13.14 -11.78
CA ALA A 385 13.41 -14.46 -12.13
C ALA A 385 12.44 -15.37 -12.90
N GLU A 386 11.20 -14.93 -13.16
CA GLU A 386 10.27 -15.70 -13.97
C GLU A 386 10.02 -14.98 -15.30
N LYS A 387 10.28 -15.67 -16.42
CA LYS A 387 9.63 -15.36 -17.71
C LYS A 387 8.12 -15.17 -17.45
N PRO A 388 7.37 -14.40 -18.26
CA PRO A 388 5.94 -14.12 -18.03
C PRO A 388 5.10 -15.40 -18.17
N GLU A 389 5.20 -16.27 -17.19
CA GLU A 389 4.58 -17.57 -17.08
C GLU A 389 4.26 -17.78 -15.61
N ARG A 390 3.32 -17.01 -15.06
CA ARG A 390 2.32 -17.53 -14.11
C ARG A 390 1.36 -16.46 -13.64
N ALA A 391 0.08 -16.77 -13.79
CA ALA A 391 -1.05 -16.08 -13.16
C ALA A 391 -1.06 -16.17 -11.61
N ASN A 392 0.05 -16.58 -10.97
CA ASN A 392 0.10 -17.07 -9.59
C ASN A 392 1.30 -16.50 -8.78
N ASN A 393 1.57 -15.21 -8.86
CA ASN A 393 2.56 -14.50 -8.03
C ASN A 393 1.87 -13.65 -6.95
N PHE A 394 2.65 -12.98 -6.09
CA PHE A 394 2.11 -12.10 -5.04
C PHE A 394 1.08 -11.09 -5.59
N VAL A 395 1.43 -10.37 -6.65
CA VAL A 395 0.55 -9.32 -7.22
C VAL A 395 -0.75 -9.93 -7.73
N SER A 396 -0.69 -11.08 -8.40
CA SER A 396 -1.90 -11.73 -8.91
C SER A 396 -2.77 -12.25 -7.78
N ARG A 397 -2.20 -12.82 -6.70
CA ARG A 397 -2.97 -13.26 -5.53
C ARG A 397 -3.58 -12.10 -4.76
N LEU A 398 -2.84 -11.03 -4.54
CA LEU A 398 -3.35 -9.82 -3.89
C LEU A 398 -4.54 -9.26 -4.68
N ARG A 399 -4.40 -9.13 -6.01
CA ARG A 399 -5.51 -8.73 -6.89
C ARG A 399 -6.67 -9.72 -6.84
N GLN A 400 -6.41 -11.03 -6.85
CA GLN A 400 -7.44 -12.07 -6.77
C GLN A 400 -8.21 -12.06 -5.45
N ALA A 401 -7.57 -11.66 -4.35
CA ALA A 401 -8.19 -11.51 -3.03
C ALA A 401 -9.23 -10.38 -3.03
N MET A 402 -9.00 -9.33 -3.81
CA MET A 402 -9.79 -8.10 -3.74
C MET A 402 -10.72 -7.88 -4.93
N ASN A 403 -10.78 -8.84 -5.86
CA ASN A 403 -11.39 -8.63 -7.17
C ASN A 403 -12.92 -8.57 -7.10
N VAL A 404 -13.48 -7.37 -6.90
CA VAL A 404 -14.93 -7.13 -6.87
C VAL A 404 -15.52 -7.20 -8.27
N GLU A 405 -14.87 -6.57 -9.25
CA GLU A 405 -15.31 -6.50 -10.64
C GLU A 405 -14.31 -7.13 -11.63
N PRO A 406 -14.26 -8.48 -11.70
CA PRO A 406 -13.36 -9.18 -12.59
C PRO A 406 -13.64 -8.83 -14.06
N LYS A 407 -12.57 -8.58 -14.82
CA LYS A 407 -12.64 -8.41 -16.29
C LYS A 407 -13.20 -9.64 -17.01
N SER A 408 -12.98 -10.83 -16.46
CA SER A 408 -13.46 -12.09 -17.03
C SER A 408 -14.67 -12.61 -16.25
N ILE A 409 -15.73 -12.96 -16.95
CA ILE A 409 -16.94 -13.57 -16.38
C ILE A 409 -16.66 -14.93 -15.72
N THR A 410 -15.57 -15.60 -16.09
CA THR A 410 -15.15 -16.89 -15.50
C THR A 410 -14.46 -16.75 -14.15
N VAL A 411 -14.04 -15.54 -13.78
CA VAL A 411 -13.38 -15.27 -12.50
C VAL A 411 -14.43 -14.91 -11.46
N ARG A 412 -14.38 -15.61 -10.32
CA ARG A 412 -15.31 -15.38 -9.21
C ARG A 412 -15.08 -14.01 -8.58
N LYS A 413 -16.17 -13.27 -8.37
CA LYS A 413 -16.17 -12.02 -7.60
C LYS A 413 -15.82 -12.29 -6.14
N ARG A 414 -15.04 -11.39 -5.53
CA ARG A 414 -14.78 -11.36 -4.10
C ARG A 414 -15.70 -10.33 -3.46
N LEU A 415 -16.78 -10.81 -2.84
CA LEU A 415 -17.80 -9.97 -2.20
C LEU A 415 -17.71 -10.00 -0.66
N ASP A 416 -16.82 -10.82 -0.14
CA ASP A 416 -16.56 -10.95 1.30
C ASP A 416 -15.78 -9.75 1.82
N SER A 417 -16.22 -9.19 2.95
CA SER A 417 -15.63 -7.97 3.51
C SER A 417 -14.18 -8.17 3.95
N TYR A 418 -13.81 -9.38 4.39
CA TYR A 418 -12.44 -9.70 4.80
C TYR A 418 -11.48 -9.76 3.60
N ASP A 419 -11.87 -10.50 2.55
CA ASP A 419 -11.06 -10.65 1.33
C ASP A 419 -10.86 -9.30 0.60
N ARG A 420 -11.92 -8.50 0.44
CA ARG A 420 -11.88 -7.20 -0.27
C ARG A 420 -10.95 -6.18 0.38
N ARG A 421 -10.79 -6.24 1.70
CA ARG A 421 -9.96 -5.31 2.48
C ARG A 421 -8.54 -5.80 2.73
N THR A 422 -8.11 -6.85 2.02
CA THR A 422 -6.75 -7.41 2.15
C THR A 422 -5.67 -6.36 1.94
N TYR A 423 -5.78 -5.47 0.93
CA TYR A 423 -4.77 -4.42 0.72
C TYR A 423 -4.77 -3.35 1.80
N TYR A 424 -5.93 -2.88 2.27
CA TYR A 424 -5.97 -1.91 3.37
C TYR A 424 -5.39 -2.47 4.66
N ARG A 425 -5.69 -3.74 4.98
CA ARG A 425 -5.08 -4.43 6.12
C ARG A 425 -3.59 -4.70 5.95
N LEU A 426 -3.10 -4.79 4.71
CA LEU A 426 -1.67 -4.83 4.41
C LEU A 426 -1.04 -3.47 4.71
N LEU A 427 -1.64 -2.38 4.21
CA LEU A 427 -1.14 -1.01 4.43
C LEU A 427 -1.13 -0.58 5.91
N SER A 428 -2.04 -1.10 6.73
CA SER A 428 -2.06 -0.80 8.17
C SER A 428 -0.93 -1.48 8.95
N GLN A 429 -0.29 -2.50 8.38
CA GLN A 429 0.74 -3.30 9.05
C GLN A 429 2.07 -3.32 8.30
N MET A 430 2.12 -2.86 7.05
CA MET A 430 3.31 -2.90 6.21
C MET A 430 3.47 -1.61 5.39
N GLY A 431 4.58 -0.92 5.62
CA GLY A 431 4.98 0.32 4.95
C GLY A 431 6.22 0.16 4.08
N VAL A 432 6.74 1.30 3.60
CA VAL A 432 7.96 1.41 2.77
C VAL A 432 8.96 2.44 3.33
N ASP A 433 8.70 2.97 4.53
CA ASP A 433 9.21 4.27 4.99
C ASP A 433 10.41 4.20 5.96
N SER A 434 11.05 3.04 6.15
CA SER A 434 12.21 2.95 7.07
C SER A 434 13.48 3.60 6.53
N GLU A 435 13.54 3.89 5.23
CA GLU A 435 14.66 4.56 4.61
C GLU A 435 14.17 5.71 3.72
N PRO A 436 14.90 6.84 3.65
CA PRO A 436 14.55 7.94 2.77
C PRO A 436 14.40 7.45 1.33
N ALA A 437 13.32 7.84 0.65
CA ALA A 437 13.11 7.51 -0.76
C ALA A 437 14.22 8.15 -1.63
N LEU A 438 15.32 7.43 -1.84
CA LEU A 438 16.43 7.88 -2.67
C LEU A 438 16.06 7.80 -4.15
N ARG A 439 15.55 8.91 -4.69
CA ARG A 439 15.82 9.53 -6.01
C ARG A 439 14.75 10.59 -6.27
N GLY A 440 15.11 11.88 -6.17
CA GLY A 440 14.24 12.99 -6.54
C GLY A 440 13.12 13.35 -5.54
N LYS A 441 13.19 12.86 -4.29
CA LYS A 441 12.31 13.28 -3.19
C LYS A 441 13.18 13.74 -2.01
N LEU A 442 12.82 14.87 -1.40
CA LEU A 442 13.51 15.42 -0.23
C LEU A 442 12.92 14.81 1.04
N ASN A 443 13.75 14.28 1.92
CA ASN A 443 13.32 13.89 3.26
C ASN A 443 13.16 15.18 4.11
N ILE A 444 11.98 15.39 4.69
CA ILE A 444 11.67 16.57 5.51
C ILE A 444 12.65 16.72 6.70
N ASN A 445 13.14 15.61 7.25
CA ASN A 445 14.11 15.62 8.35
C ASN A 445 15.53 16.04 7.91
N HIS A 446 15.82 16.03 6.61
CA HIS A 446 17.09 16.45 6.01
C HIS A 446 16.96 17.74 5.17
N ALA A 447 15.81 18.42 5.23
CA ALA A 447 15.52 19.62 4.45
C ALA A 447 16.12 20.92 5.03
N ASN A 448 16.88 20.86 6.15
CA ASN A 448 17.44 22.03 6.82
C ASN A 448 18.83 22.45 6.34
N ASP A 449 19.48 21.72 5.44
CA ASP A 449 20.87 22.01 5.02
C ASP A 449 20.99 22.91 3.76
N TRP A 450 19.96 23.69 3.42
CA TRP A 450 19.99 24.61 2.25
C TRP A 450 20.22 26.09 2.58
N PHE A 451 20.75 26.40 3.76
CA PHE A 451 21.32 27.72 4.04
C PHE A 451 22.65 27.61 4.79
N THR A 452 23.71 27.18 4.09
CA THR A 452 25.11 27.61 4.31
C THR A 452 25.85 27.63 3.00
#